data_AF-A0AAE4I0Q7-F1
#
_entry.id   AF-A0AAE4I0Q7-F1
#
_cell.length_a   1.000
_cell.length_b   1.000
_cell.length_c   1.000
_cell.angle_alpha   90.00
_cell.angle_beta   90.00
_cell.angle_gamma   90.00
#
_symmetry.space_group_name_H-M   'P 1'
#
loop_
_entity.id
_entity.type
_entity.pdbx_description
1 polymer ?
#
loop_
_entity_poly.entity_id
_entity_poly.type
_entity_poly.pdbx_seq_one_letter_code
_entity_poly.pdbx_strand_id
1 'polypeptide(L)'
;MKAISIHPGPVMEILEGKKTEEYRSWTTHYRGPLLICSTAIKTPGCISGHAVCVVDLVDVKKLADDSYAWLFEQVRCIKPFPIKGQRRLYHVPDERIIEPLADEFIIEEDERVVTEKFWQEYYLALVN
;
A
#
# COMPACT_ATOMS: atom_id res chain seq x y z
N MET A 1 -11.68 1.92 5.95
CA MET A 1 -10.26 2.21 6.25
C MET A 1 -9.86 3.56 5.65
N LYS A 2 -8.84 4.24 6.21
CA LYS A 2 -8.23 5.38 5.52
C LYS A 2 -7.34 4.89 4.39
N ALA A 3 -7.21 5.69 3.34
CA ALA A 3 -6.41 5.37 2.17
C ALA A 3 -5.62 6.60 1.70
N ILE A 4 -4.52 6.33 1.00
CA ILE A 4 -3.70 7.35 0.36
C ILE A 4 -3.28 6.91 -1.04
N SER A 5 -3.26 7.85 -1.99
CA SER A 5 -2.75 7.60 -3.33
C SER A 5 -1.27 7.98 -3.45
N ILE A 6 -0.44 7.03 -3.87
CA ILE A 6 1.03 7.15 -4.05
C ILE A 6 1.37 6.84 -5.53
N HIS A 7 2.47 7.40 -6.04
CA HIS A 7 2.98 7.06 -7.37
C HIS A 7 3.29 5.55 -7.48
N PRO A 8 3.07 4.88 -8.65
CA PRO A 8 3.23 3.43 -8.77
C PRO A 8 4.59 2.88 -8.36
N GLY A 9 5.69 3.55 -8.74
CA GLY A 9 7.05 3.12 -8.39
C GLY A 9 7.24 2.89 -6.87
N PRO A 10 7.08 3.92 -6.03
CA PRO A 10 7.13 3.75 -4.57
C PRO A 10 6.13 2.75 -4.01
N VAL A 11 4.95 2.57 -4.64
CA VAL A 11 3.97 1.55 -4.18
C VAL A 11 4.54 0.14 -4.33
N MET A 12 5.28 -0.14 -5.40
CA MET A 12 5.94 -1.45 -5.56
C MET A 12 7.00 -1.66 -4.47
N GLU A 13 7.83 -0.64 -4.19
CA GLU A 13 8.83 -0.73 -3.12
C GLU A 13 8.20 -0.90 -1.72
N ILE A 14 7.04 -0.27 -1.47
CA ILE A 14 6.27 -0.47 -0.23
C ILE A 14 5.70 -1.89 -0.17
N LEU A 15 5.10 -2.38 -1.27
CA LEU A 15 4.54 -3.73 -1.34
C LEU A 15 5.60 -4.81 -1.08
N GLU A 16 6.82 -4.61 -1.57
CA GLU A 16 7.97 -5.49 -1.36
C GLU A 16 8.65 -5.30 0.01
N GLY A 17 8.14 -4.40 0.87
CA GLY A 17 8.73 -4.11 2.18
C GLY A 17 10.04 -3.32 2.14
N LYS A 18 10.54 -2.91 0.97
CA LYS A 18 11.81 -2.19 0.79
C LYS A 18 11.71 -0.71 1.18
N LYS A 19 10.53 -0.12 1.04
CA LYS A 19 10.27 1.29 1.37
C LYS A 19 9.32 1.40 2.55
N THR A 20 9.84 1.87 3.68
CA THR A 20 9.12 2.02 4.95
C THR A 20 8.75 3.47 5.25
N GLU A 21 8.99 4.41 4.32
CA GLU A 21 8.67 5.82 4.49
C GLU A 21 8.04 6.41 3.24
N GLU A 22 7.05 7.28 3.40
CA GLU A 22 6.46 8.10 2.33
C GLU A 22 6.63 9.59 2.64
N TYR A 23 7.03 10.37 1.64
CA TYR A 23 7.27 11.80 1.83
C TYR A 23 6.09 12.63 1.33
N ARG A 24 5.63 13.57 2.17
CA ARG A 24 4.48 14.42 1.87
C ARG A 24 4.73 15.85 2.29
N SER A 25 4.08 16.78 1.58
CA SER A 25 4.09 18.20 1.94
C SER A 25 3.09 18.59 3.04
N TRP A 26 2.39 17.60 3.60
CA TRP A 26 1.38 17.83 4.62
C TRP A 26 1.41 16.70 5.66
N THR A 27 0.96 17.04 6.87
CA THR A 27 0.93 16.14 8.03
C THR A 27 -0.45 15.55 8.27
N THR A 28 -0.51 14.49 9.08
CA THR A 28 -1.75 13.95 9.64
C THR A 28 -1.55 13.49 11.08
N HIS A 29 -2.60 13.61 11.88
CA HIS A 29 -2.66 13.02 13.23
C HIS A 29 -3.11 11.55 13.20
N TYR A 30 -3.48 11.01 12.03
CA TYR A 30 -3.90 9.61 11.92
C TYR A 30 -2.74 8.66 12.20
N ARG A 31 -3.02 7.58 12.93
CA ARG A 31 -2.14 6.43 13.14
C ARG A 31 -2.96 5.15 13.06
N GLY A 32 -2.37 4.09 12.51
CA GLY A 32 -3.02 2.79 12.29
C GLY A 32 -3.15 2.41 10.82
N PRO A 33 -4.05 1.46 10.50
CA PRO A 33 -4.14 0.85 9.17
C PRO A 33 -4.45 1.83 8.03
N LEU A 34 -3.57 1.88 7.04
CA LEU A 34 -3.65 2.76 5.89
C LEU A 34 -3.60 1.93 4.61
N LEU A 35 -4.65 2.03 3.80
CA LEU A 35 -4.71 1.42 2.48
C LEU A 35 -3.85 2.22 1.49
N ILE A 36 -2.84 1.57 0.92
CA ILE A 36 -1.98 2.16 -0.11
C ILE A 36 -2.61 1.93 -1.48
N CYS A 37 -2.88 3.02 -2.18
CA CYS A 37 -3.41 3.00 -3.54
C CYS A 37 -2.39 3.56 -4.52
N SER A 38 -2.14 2.83 -5.60
CA SER A 38 -1.33 3.31 -6.71
C SER A 38 -2.13 4.28 -7.58
N THR A 39 -1.55 5.43 -7.93
CA THR A 39 -2.20 6.36 -8.87
C THR A 39 -2.37 5.73 -10.26
N ALA A 40 -3.27 6.28 -11.07
CA ALA A 40 -3.59 5.74 -12.40
C ALA A 40 -2.50 6.02 -13.47
N ILE A 41 -1.41 6.72 -13.12
CA ILE A 41 -0.30 6.98 -14.03
C ILE A 41 0.28 5.64 -14.46
N LYS A 42 0.38 5.41 -15.78
CA LYS A 42 0.97 4.20 -16.32
C LYS A 42 2.48 4.26 -16.17
N THR A 43 3.02 3.38 -15.34
CA THR A 43 4.44 3.25 -15.08
C THR A 43 4.85 1.82 -15.45
N PRO A 44 5.78 1.62 -16.39
CA PRO A 44 6.25 0.28 -16.78
C PRO A 44 6.75 -0.51 -15.57
N GLY A 45 6.41 -1.80 -15.50
CA GLY A 45 6.82 -2.68 -14.41
C GLY A 45 6.11 -2.39 -13.08
N CYS A 46 5.04 -1.58 -13.07
CA CYS A 46 4.30 -1.25 -11.86
C CYS A 46 2.80 -1.52 -12.00
N ILE A 47 2.15 -1.73 -10.86
CA ILE A 47 0.69 -1.76 -10.73
C ILE A 47 0.17 -0.33 -10.66
N SER A 48 -0.75 0.06 -11.54
CA SER A 48 -1.31 1.42 -11.62
C SER A 48 -2.82 1.41 -11.44
N GLY A 49 -3.38 2.40 -10.71
CA GLY A 49 -4.83 2.60 -10.58
C GLY A 49 -5.55 1.57 -9.69
N HIS A 50 -4.80 0.94 -8.77
CA HIS A 50 -5.32 -0.09 -7.87
C HIS A 50 -5.03 0.23 -6.41
N ALA A 51 -5.88 -0.24 -5.51
CA ALA A 51 -5.51 -0.44 -4.12
C ALA A 51 -4.63 -1.70 -4.05
N VAL A 52 -3.48 -1.63 -3.38
CA VAL A 52 -2.39 -2.61 -3.54
C VAL A 52 -2.08 -3.36 -2.24
N CYS A 53 -1.90 -2.65 -1.14
CA CYS A 53 -1.59 -3.24 0.16
C CYS A 53 -2.11 -2.37 1.29
N VAL A 54 -2.12 -2.91 2.51
CA VAL A 54 -2.33 -2.15 3.73
C VAL A 54 -1.00 -2.07 4.47
N VAL A 55 -0.71 -0.91 5.06
CA VAL A 55 0.41 -0.71 5.99
C VAL A 55 -0.13 -0.11 7.29
N ASP A 56 0.68 -0.10 8.33
CA ASP A 56 0.41 0.71 9.52
C ASP A 56 1.17 2.04 9.44
N LEU A 57 0.43 3.16 9.44
CA LEU A 57 1.05 4.48 9.64
C LEU A 57 1.36 4.66 11.12
N VAL A 58 2.62 4.45 11.50
CA VAL A 58 3.04 4.45 12.91
C VAL A 58 3.55 5.80 13.38
N ASP A 59 4.14 6.60 12.49
CA ASP A 59 4.57 7.96 12.81
C ASP A 59 4.58 8.91 11.60
N VAL A 60 4.62 10.22 11.87
CA VAL A 60 4.79 11.28 10.89
C VAL A 60 5.78 12.28 11.47
N LYS A 61 7.02 12.27 10.95
CA LYS A 61 8.10 13.15 11.39
C LYS A 61 8.17 14.39 10.51
N LYS A 62 8.18 15.59 11.11
CA LYS A 62 8.47 16.83 10.38
C LYS A 62 9.97 16.84 10.05
N LEU A 63 10.31 17.01 8.78
CA LEU A 63 11.69 17.11 8.30
C LEU A 63 12.10 18.57 8.10
N ALA A 64 11.21 19.35 7.49
CA ALA A 64 11.36 20.78 7.24
C ALA A 64 9.97 21.42 7.10
N ASP A 65 9.90 22.70 6.75
CA ASP A 65 8.62 23.32 6.40
C ASP A 65 8.02 22.66 5.15
N ASP A 66 6.74 22.31 5.25
CA ASP A 66 6.00 21.56 4.24
C ASP A 66 6.72 20.29 3.75
N SER A 67 7.41 19.59 4.66
CA SER A 67 8.07 18.31 4.38
C SER A 67 7.98 17.36 5.58
N TYR A 68 7.34 16.21 5.36
CA TYR A 68 7.06 15.21 6.39
C TYR A 68 7.39 13.81 5.86
N ALA A 69 8.03 13.00 6.70
CA ALA A 69 8.18 11.56 6.50
C ALA A 69 7.06 10.83 7.22
N TRP A 70 6.28 10.03 6.51
CA TRP A 70 5.25 9.15 7.04
C TRP A 70 5.85 7.76 7.16
N LEU A 71 5.94 7.23 8.37
CA LEU A 71 6.60 5.97 8.68
C LEU A 71 5.59 4.83 8.64
N PHE A 72 5.93 3.80 7.88
CA PHE A 72 5.12 2.61 7.66
C PHE A 72 5.75 1.39 8.30
N GLU A 73 4.90 0.55 8.87
CA GLU A 73 5.24 -0.79 9.35
C GLU A 73 4.22 -1.81 8.84
N GLN A 74 4.55 -3.10 8.99
CA GLN A 74 3.65 -4.24 8.77
C GLN A 74 2.90 -4.18 7.42
N VAL A 75 3.63 -4.37 6.33
CA VAL A 75 3.02 -4.46 4.99
C VAL A 75 2.17 -5.73 4.91
N ARG A 76 0.91 -5.56 4.55
CA ARG A 76 -0.06 -6.65 4.41
C ARG A 76 -0.63 -6.65 2.99
N CYS A 77 -0.47 -7.76 2.30
CA CYS A 77 -1.08 -7.98 1.00
C CYS A 77 -2.62 -8.01 1.12
N ILE A 78 -3.28 -7.61 0.04
CA ILE A 78 -4.74 -7.71 -0.16
C ILE A 78 -4.98 -8.25 -1.56
N LYS A 79 -6.21 -8.68 -1.86
CA LYS A 79 -6.62 -8.88 -3.26
C LYS A 79 -6.75 -7.48 -3.89
N PRO A 80 -5.83 -7.05 -4.79
CA PRO A 80 -5.83 -5.70 -5.29
C PRO A 80 -7.10 -5.43 -6.10
N PHE A 81 -7.55 -4.19 -6.08
CA PHE A 81 -8.78 -3.83 -6.77
C PHE A 81 -8.69 -2.45 -7.43
N PRO A 82 -9.39 -2.23 -8.56
CA PRO A 82 -9.40 -0.93 -9.21
C PRO A 82 -9.95 0.15 -8.28
N ILE A 83 -9.26 1.29 -8.24
CA ILE A 83 -9.69 2.46 -7.49
C ILE A 83 -9.23 3.74 -8.16
N LYS A 84 -10.11 4.74 -8.19
CA LYS A 84 -9.72 6.11 -8.55
C LYS A 84 -9.14 6.79 -7.31
N GLY A 85 -7.84 7.06 -7.35
CA GLY A 85 -7.15 7.79 -6.29
C GLY A 85 -7.71 9.19 -6.05
N GLN A 86 -7.48 9.73 -4.85
CA GLN A 86 -7.92 11.06 -4.44
C GLN A 86 -6.76 11.86 -3.84
N ARG A 87 -6.94 13.19 -3.75
CA ARG A 87 -6.00 14.05 -3.04
C ARG A 87 -6.18 13.86 -1.53
N ARG A 88 -5.07 13.91 -0.79
CA ARG A 88 -5.02 13.72 0.68
C ARG A 88 -5.53 12.34 1.11
N LEU A 89 -5.74 12.15 2.42
CA LEU A 89 -6.39 10.94 2.93
C LEU A 89 -7.86 10.92 2.51
N TYR A 90 -8.33 9.75 2.11
CA TYR A 90 -9.73 9.47 1.82
C TYR A 90 -10.17 8.17 2.48
N HIS A 91 -11.48 7.91 2.47
CA HIS A 91 -12.06 6.71 3.04
C HIS A 91 -12.36 5.68 1.95
N VAL A 92 -12.07 4.42 2.24
CA VAL A 92 -12.49 3.25 1.45
C VAL A 92 -13.26 2.30 2.38
N PRO A 93 -14.47 1.84 2.00
CA PRO A 93 -15.22 0.89 2.81
C PRO A 93 -14.43 -0.40 3.07
N ASP A 94 -14.49 -0.91 4.30
CA ASP A 94 -13.68 -2.09 4.70
C ASP A 94 -14.06 -3.35 3.92
N GLU A 95 -15.34 -3.50 3.54
CA GLU A 95 -15.84 -4.60 2.69
C GLU A 95 -15.15 -4.72 1.33
N ARG A 96 -14.47 -3.65 0.86
CA ARG A 96 -13.69 -3.68 -0.38
C ARG A 96 -12.30 -4.28 -0.20
N ILE A 97 -11.80 -4.32 1.03
CA ILE A 97 -10.43 -4.69 1.36
C ILE A 97 -10.46 -6.16 1.76
N ILE A 98 -10.11 -7.02 0.80
CA ILE A 98 -10.13 -8.47 0.98
C ILE A 98 -8.70 -8.93 1.26
N GLU A 99 -8.46 -9.49 2.45
CA GLU A 99 -7.19 -10.11 2.80
C GLU A 99 -7.03 -11.51 2.19
N PRO A 100 -5.79 -11.99 1.99
CA PRO A 100 -5.53 -13.38 1.63
C PRO A 100 -6.13 -14.36 2.66
N LEU A 101 -6.77 -15.42 2.16
CA LEU A 101 -7.27 -16.54 2.96
C LEU A 101 -6.13 -17.34 3.59
N ALA A 102 -6.46 -18.21 4.55
CA ALA A 102 -5.48 -19.01 5.29
C ALA A 102 -4.56 -19.88 4.41
N ASP A 103 -5.05 -20.35 3.27
CA ASP A 103 -4.33 -21.15 2.28
C ASP A 103 -3.64 -20.31 1.19
N GLU A 104 -3.85 -19.00 1.19
CA GLU A 104 -3.27 -18.05 0.24
C GLU A 104 -1.99 -17.37 0.77
N PHE A 105 -1.61 -17.64 2.03
CA PHE A 105 -0.35 -17.19 2.63
C PHE A 105 0.37 -18.33 3.36
N ILE A 106 1.66 -18.12 3.57
CA ILE A 106 2.56 -18.98 4.36
C ILE A 106 3.31 -18.12 5.38
N ILE A 107 3.89 -18.76 6.38
CA ILE A 107 4.79 -18.11 7.34
C ILE A 107 6.22 -18.49 6.94
N GLU A 108 7.01 -17.49 6.54
CA GLU A 108 8.43 -17.63 6.23
C GLU A 108 9.20 -16.69 7.17
N GLU A 109 10.20 -17.21 7.89
CA GLU A 109 11.03 -16.39 8.81
C GLU A 109 10.22 -15.50 9.78
N ASP A 110 9.12 -16.04 10.33
CA ASP A 110 8.15 -15.34 11.20
C ASP A 110 7.34 -14.22 10.52
N GLU A 111 7.45 -14.07 9.19
CA GLU A 111 6.67 -13.14 8.38
C GLU A 111 5.53 -13.82 7.62
N ARG A 112 4.38 -13.14 7.55
CA ARG A 112 3.22 -13.59 6.75
C ARG A 112 3.40 -13.14 5.30
N VAL A 113 3.76 -14.07 4.43
CA VAL A 113 3.97 -13.82 3.00
C VAL A 113 2.91 -14.53 2.16
N VAL A 114 2.47 -13.90 1.06
CA VAL A 114 1.50 -14.52 0.15
C VAL A 114 2.16 -15.64 -0.66
N THR A 115 1.39 -16.66 -1.02
CA THR A 115 1.87 -17.75 -1.88
C THR A 115 2.24 -17.24 -3.27
N GLU A 116 3.14 -17.93 -3.96
CA GLU A 116 3.48 -17.63 -5.36
C GLU A 116 2.24 -17.64 -6.27
N LYS A 117 1.31 -18.58 -6.04
CA LYS A 117 0.04 -18.62 -6.78
C LYS A 117 -0.77 -17.34 -6.58
N PHE A 118 -0.91 -16.88 -5.35
CA PHE A 118 -1.60 -15.63 -5.04
C PHE A 118 -0.91 -14.44 -5.71
N TRP A 119 0.43 -14.38 -5.62
CA TRP A 119 1.22 -13.33 -6.26
C TRP A 119 0.98 -13.26 -7.77
N GLN A 120 1.06 -14.40 -8.45
CA GLN A 120 0.82 -14.49 -9.89
C GLN A 120 -0.60 -14.08 -10.28
N GLU A 121 -1.59 -14.56 -9.53
CA GLU A 121 -3.02 -14.33 -9.81
C GLU A 121 -3.43 -12.87 -9.60
N TYR A 122 -2.98 -12.26 -8.51
CA TYR A 122 -3.52 -10.97 -8.05
C TYR A 122 -2.58 -9.77 -8.28
N TYR A 123 -1.27 -9.97 -8.27
CA TYR A 123 -0.30 -8.87 -8.39
C TYR A 123 0.39 -8.86 -9.75
N LEU A 124 1.00 -9.98 -10.16
CA LEU A 124 1.78 -10.04 -11.41
C LEU A 124 0.90 -9.74 -12.63
N ALA A 125 -0.35 -10.21 -12.63
CA ALA A 125 -1.32 -9.94 -13.69
C ALA A 125 -1.67 -8.44 -13.87
N LEU A 126 -1.36 -7.59 -12.89
CA LEU A 126 -1.65 -6.15 -12.90
C LEU A 126 -0.45 -5.27 -13.24
N VAL A 127 0.75 -5.86 -13.32
CA VAL A 127 1.98 -5.15 -13.68
C VAL A 127 1.91 -4.78 -15.17
N ASN A 128 2.05 -3.48 -15.48
CA ASN A 128 2.04 -2.99 -16.87
C ASN A 128 3.36 -3.23 -17.61
#